data_AF-A0A1W0X8R5-F1
#
_entry.id   AF-A0A1W0X8R5-F1
#
_cell.length_a   1.000
_cell.length_b   1.000
_cell.length_c   1.000
_cell.angle_alpha   90.00
_cell.angle_beta   90.00
_cell.angle_gamma   90.00
#
_symmetry.space_group_name_H-M   'P 1'
#
loop_
_entity.id
_entity.type
_entity.pdbx_description
1 polymer ?
#
loop_
_entity_poly.entity_id
_entity_poly.type
_entity_poly.pdbx_seq_one_letter_code
_entity_poly.pdbx_strand_id
1 'polypeptide(L)'
;MNTKYSIGYIGSSEARDALLPDARILNRDNNWVRPTVETTQAAMDNLSTDLGARLTGSLVNAPGFESYPIAGYTYILIRRTITTGNCTSAMELYRMFSFLLDSRLAKSIVTDLINAPLSGMVLKQVKKHALSEMRCQGEAVSELVAVRTSIENGSYDAWKVPVIVLSALFGVALIVLTVFLLYVKYKQNRSALRNAFVIRLNVVETAKSVGSLYTVASANTSKNNNSKTQNP
;
A
#
# COMPACT_ATOMS: atom_id res chain seq x y z
N MET A 1 8.58 51.49 -16.48
CA MET A 1 7.33 52.11 -17.00
C MET A 1 7.68 53.44 -17.66
N ASN A 2 7.18 53.72 -18.88
CA ASN A 2 7.53 54.92 -19.65
C ASN A 2 6.50 56.06 -19.54
N THR A 3 5.40 55.84 -18.79
CA THR A 3 4.31 56.81 -18.62
C THR A 3 4.23 57.23 -17.15
N LYS A 4 4.50 58.52 -16.87
CA LYS A 4 4.45 59.08 -15.52
C LYS A 4 3.03 58.98 -14.93
N TYR A 5 2.95 58.73 -13.63
CA TYR A 5 1.70 58.61 -12.86
C TYR A 5 0.73 57.52 -13.36
N SER A 6 1.24 56.51 -14.07
CA SER A 6 0.44 55.35 -14.45
C SER A 6 0.17 54.44 -13.25
N ILE A 7 -1.01 53.81 -13.26
CA ILE A 7 -1.42 52.79 -12.31
C ILE A 7 -1.70 51.52 -13.11
N GLY A 8 -1.22 50.38 -12.62
CA GLY A 8 -1.44 49.08 -13.23
C GLY A 8 -1.53 47.99 -12.19
N TYR A 9 -2.05 46.83 -12.58
CA TYR A 9 -2.06 45.62 -11.77
C TYR A 9 -1.11 44.61 -12.40
N ILE A 10 -0.23 44.03 -11.58
CA ILE A 10 0.74 43.01 -11.98
C ILE A 10 0.95 42.06 -10.79
N GLY A 11 1.53 40.89 -11.06
CA GLY A 11 1.92 39.97 -9.99
C GLY A 11 3.02 40.58 -9.11
N SER A 12 3.03 40.21 -7.83
CA SER A 12 3.94 40.76 -6.83
C SER A 12 5.41 40.42 -7.12
N SER A 13 5.67 39.23 -7.68
CA SER A 13 7.00 38.84 -8.16
C SER A 13 7.52 39.77 -9.25
N GLU A 14 6.67 40.05 -10.24
CA GLU A 14 6.98 40.87 -11.40
C GLU A 14 7.19 42.33 -11.00
N ALA A 15 6.40 42.83 -10.04
CA ALA A 15 6.59 44.15 -9.48
C ALA A 15 7.96 44.30 -8.80
N ARG A 16 8.35 43.30 -7.98
CA ARG A 16 9.67 43.28 -7.33
C ARG A 16 10.80 43.22 -8.35
N ASP A 17 10.73 42.31 -9.33
CA ASP A 17 11.79 42.15 -10.34
C ASP A 17 11.97 43.40 -11.21
N ALA A 18 10.86 44.08 -11.51
CA ALA A 18 10.88 45.34 -12.23
C ALA A 18 11.21 46.56 -11.34
N LEU A 19 11.48 46.36 -10.04
CA LEU A 19 11.73 47.40 -9.04
C LEU A 19 10.63 48.47 -9.03
N LEU A 20 9.38 48.05 -9.22
CA LEU A 20 8.21 48.91 -9.21
C LEU A 20 7.69 49.10 -7.78
N PRO A 21 7.32 50.32 -7.38
CA PRO A 21 6.69 50.54 -6.09
C PRO A 21 5.30 49.89 -6.06
N ASP A 22 5.01 49.20 -4.97
CA ASP A 22 3.70 48.61 -4.69
C ASP A 22 2.88 49.51 -3.74
N ALA A 23 1.56 49.34 -3.78
CA ALA A 23 0.64 50.05 -2.90
C ALA A 23 0.16 49.13 -1.77
N ARG A 24 -0.09 49.73 -0.60
CA ARG A 24 -0.90 49.06 0.43
C ARG A 24 -2.36 49.12 0.03
N ILE A 25 -3.09 48.03 0.22
CA ILE A 25 -4.52 47.95 -0.06
C ILE A 25 -5.26 47.74 1.25
N LEU A 26 -6.39 48.43 1.42
CA LEU A 26 -7.28 48.25 2.56
C LEU A 26 -7.99 46.90 2.41
N ASN A 27 -7.81 45.99 3.38
CA ASN A 27 -8.49 44.71 3.39
C ASN A 27 -9.89 44.81 4.03
N ARG A 28 -10.61 43.68 4.03
CA ARG A 28 -11.96 43.55 4.57
C ARG A 28 -12.09 43.95 6.04
N ASP A 29 -11.01 43.79 6.81
CA ASP A 29 -10.96 44.07 8.24
C ASP A 29 -10.41 45.47 8.55
N ASN A 30 -10.41 46.36 7.55
CA ASN A 30 -9.97 47.76 7.62
C ASN A 30 -8.48 47.97 7.92
N ASN A 31 -7.62 47.05 7.48
CA ASN A 31 -6.17 47.15 7.64
C ASN A 31 -5.46 47.38 6.31
N TRP A 32 -4.44 48.24 6.32
CA TRP A 32 -3.60 48.52 5.16
C TRP A 32 -2.49 47.49 5.05
N VAL A 33 -2.66 46.53 4.15
CA VAL A 33 -1.75 45.38 3.98
C VAL A 33 -0.96 45.48 2.68
N ARG A 34 0.27 44.92 2.69
CA ARG A 34 1.11 44.77 1.48
C ARG A 34 1.00 43.36 0.92
N PRO A 35 1.29 43.15 -0.38
CA PRO A 35 1.39 41.81 -0.94
C PRO A 35 2.68 41.11 -0.50
N THR A 36 2.61 40.33 0.57
CA THR A 36 3.71 39.51 1.08
C THR A 36 3.34 38.02 1.05
N VAL A 37 4.32 37.16 1.31
CA VAL A 37 4.09 35.71 1.44
C VAL A 37 3.07 35.46 2.56
N GLU A 38 3.27 36.11 3.70
CA GLU A 38 2.48 35.94 4.92
C GLU A 38 1.03 36.39 4.71
N THR A 39 0.83 37.58 4.14
CA THR A 39 -0.51 38.15 3.94
C THR A 39 -1.31 37.39 2.88
N THR A 40 -0.62 36.79 1.90
CA THR A 40 -1.24 35.95 0.88
C THR A 40 -1.61 34.59 1.47
N GLN A 41 -0.75 33.99 2.30
CA GLN A 41 -1.09 32.75 3.03
C GLN A 41 -2.22 32.96 4.03
N ALA A 42 -2.26 34.10 4.72
CA ALA A 42 -3.39 34.46 5.58
C ALA A 42 -4.72 34.49 4.80
N ALA A 43 -4.73 35.05 3.58
CA ALA A 43 -5.90 34.99 2.71
C ALA A 43 -6.30 33.55 2.34
N MET A 44 -5.32 32.66 2.09
CA MET A 44 -5.58 31.23 1.86
C MET A 44 -6.21 30.57 3.08
N ASP A 45 -5.67 30.79 4.28
CA ASP A 45 -6.15 30.13 5.48
C ASP A 45 -7.56 30.59 5.89
N ASN A 46 -7.92 31.84 5.57
CA ASN A 46 -9.22 32.41 5.94
C ASN A 46 -10.36 32.11 4.95
N LEU A 47 -10.06 31.70 3.71
CA LEU A 47 -11.10 31.34 2.70
C LEU A 47 -11.04 29.89 2.20
N SER A 48 -9.89 29.25 2.24
CA SER A 48 -9.66 27.95 1.57
C SER A 48 -9.69 26.76 2.51
N THR A 49 -10.63 26.76 3.46
CA THR A 49 -10.82 25.64 4.41
C THR A 49 -11.32 24.36 3.72
N ASP A 50 -12.07 24.49 2.62
CA ASP A 50 -12.50 23.38 1.76
C ASP A 50 -12.65 23.85 0.31
N LEU A 51 -11.72 23.41 -0.55
CA LEU A 51 -11.70 23.69 -2.00
C LEU A 51 -12.46 22.63 -2.82
N GLY A 52 -12.94 21.58 -2.17
CA GLY A 52 -13.57 20.42 -2.80
C GLY A 52 -12.66 19.65 -3.77
N ALA A 53 -13.26 18.67 -4.47
CA ALA A 53 -12.53 17.79 -5.39
C ALA A 53 -11.94 18.50 -6.62
N ARG A 54 -12.45 19.70 -6.96
CA ARG A 54 -11.95 20.51 -8.08
C ARG A 54 -10.78 21.41 -7.66
N LEU A 55 -10.51 21.51 -6.36
CA LEU A 55 -9.46 22.35 -5.78
C LEU A 55 -9.58 23.83 -6.19
N THR A 56 -10.79 24.31 -6.44
CA THR A 56 -11.04 25.68 -6.89
C THR A 56 -11.52 26.55 -5.74
N GLY A 57 -10.94 27.74 -5.59
CA GLY A 57 -11.36 28.73 -4.60
C GLY A 57 -11.05 30.14 -5.03
N SER A 58 -11.79 31.10 -4.46
CA SER A 58 -11.49 32.53 -4.57
C SER A 58 -10.78 32.98 -3.31
N LEU A 59 -9.71 33.75 -3.46
CA LEU A 59 -9.02 34.43 -2.36
C LEU A 59 -9.35 35.92 -2.31
N VAL A 60 -10.23 36.38 -3.20
CA VAL A 60 -10.56 37.80 -3.32
C VAL A 60 -11.26 38.27 -2.06
N ASN A 61 -10.72 39.34 -1.47
CA ASN A 61 -11.23 39.98 -0.27
C ASN A 61 -11.46 39.01 0.90
N ALA A 62 -10.49 38.11 1.13
CA ALA A 62 -10.47 37.22 2.27
C ALA A 62 -10.60 38.02 3.59
N PRO A 63 -11.40 37.53 4.57
CA PRO A 63 -11.44 38.13 5.89
C PRO A 63 -10.12 37.87 6.62
N GLY A 64 -9.82 38.65 7.66
CA GLY A 64 -8.63 38.52 8.47
C GLY A 64 -7.74 39.75 8.46
N PHE A 65 -7.17 40.07 9.62
CA PHE A 65 -6.34 41.25 9.84
C PHE A 65 -5.16 41.36 8.86
N GLU A 66 -4.49 40.23 8.56
CA GLU A 66 -3.34 40.14 7.66
C GLU A 66 -3.71 39.73 6.22
N SER A 67 -4.99 39.54 5.89
CA SER A 67 -5.35 39.00 4.57
C SER A 67 -5.19 40.04 3.47
N TYR A 68 -4.36 39.73 2.47
CA TYR A 68 -4.23 40.57 1.28
C TYR A 68 -5.48 40.45 0.39
N PRO A 69 -6.15 41.56 0.03
CA PRO A 69 -7.47 41.50 -0.60
C PRO A 69 -7.45 41.09 -2.08
N ILE A 70 -6.29 41.17 -2.75
CA ILE A 70 -6.13 40.85 -4.18
C ILE A 70 -5.15 39.67 -4.30
N ALA A 71 -5.63 38.48 -3.95
CA ALA A 71 -4.87 37.24 -4.07
C ALA A 71 -5.62 36.23 -4.95
N GLY A 72 -4.89 35.27 -5.51
CA GLY A 72 -5.48 34.22 -6.33
C GLY A 72 -4.56 33.02 -6.48
N TYR A 73 -5.15 31.86 -6.76
CA TYR A 73 -4.42 30.67 -7.12
C TYR A 73 -4.09 30.67 -8.61
N THR A 74 -2.90 30.15 -8.93
CA THR A 74 -2.59 29.67 -10.27
C THR A 74 -2.89 28.17 -10.33
N TYR A 75 -3.41 27.70 -11.46
CA TYR A 75 -3.91 26.34 -11.61
C TYR A 75 -3.16 25.60 -12.71
N ILE A 76 -2.92 24.31 -12.46
CA ILE A 76 -2.41 23.37 -13.46
C ILE A 76 -3.48 22.29 -13.61
N LEU A 77 -3.85 22.01 -14.87
CA LEU A 77 -4.83 21.00 -15.18
C LEU A 77 -4.13 19.67 -15.45
N ILE A 78 -4.42 18.68 -14.62
CA ILE A 78 -3.86 17.33 -14.73
C ILE A 78 -5.01 16.34 -14.97
N ARG A 79 -4.79 15.39 -15.89
CA ARG A 79 -5.76 14.33 -16.13
C ARG A 79 -5.74 13.35 -14.94
N ARG A 80 -6.88 13.25 -14.25
CA ARG A 80 -7.06 12.39 -13.07
C ARG A 80 -6.97 10.90 -13.37
N THR A 81 -7.47 10.46 -14.52
CA THR A 81 -7.44 9.05 -14.92
C THR A 81 -6.96 8.90 -16.36
N ILE A 82 -5.90 8.11 -16.53
CA ILE A 82 -5.30 7.80 -17.82
C ILE A 82 -5.64 6.35 -18.15
N THR A 83 -6.58 6.15 -19.08
CA THR A 83 -7.05 4.81 -19.47
C THR A 83 -6.26 4.22 -20.64
N THR A 84 -5.70 5.07 -21.49
CA THR A 84 -4.94 4.69 -22.67
C THR A 84 -3.58 5.38 -22.67
N GLY A 85 -2.52 4.66 -23.07
CA GLY A 85 -1.16 5.19 -23.15
C GLY A 85 -0.23 4.77 -22.00
N ASN A 86 0.98 5.32 -22.02
CA ASN A 86 2.08 4.96 -21.12
C ASN A 86 1.93 5.67 -19.76
N CYS A 87 1.89 4.90 -18.67
CA CYS A 87 1.81 5.42 -17.30
C CYS A 87 3.08 6.16 -16.85
N THR A 88 4.20 6.02 -17.57
CA THR A 88 5.47 6.67 -17.24
C THR A 88 5.32 8.19 -17.12
N SER A 89 4.60 8.85 -18.05
CA SER A 89 4.39 10.30 -17.97
C SER A 89 3.60 10.70 -16.73
N ALA A 90 2.62 9.90 -16.33
CA ALA A 90 1.83 10.15 -15.12
C ALA A 90 2.68 9.99 -13.85
N MET A 91 3.55 8.97 -13.84
CA MET A 91 4.49 8.71 -12.74
C MET A 91 5.50 9.84 -12.57
N GLU A 92 6.12 10.31 -13.66
CA GLU A 92 7.08 11.41 -13.61
C GLU A 92 6.40 12.74 -13.23
N LEU A 93 5.18 12.98 -13.72
CA LEU A 93 4.40 14.15 -13.31
C LEU A 93 4.08 14.10 -11.81
N TYR A 94 3.67 12.94 -11.29
CA TYR A 94 3.44 12.72 -9.87
C TYR A 94 4.72 12.98 -9.06
N ARG A 95 5.87 12.44 -9.50
CA ARG A 95 7.18 12.65 -8.85
C ARG A 95 7.55 14.13 -8.81
N MET A 96 7.42 14.83 -9.93
CA MET A 96 7.70 16.27 -10.02
C MET A 96 6.86 17.07 -9.04
N PHE A 97 5.53 16.89 -9.03
CA PHE A 97 4.66 17.64 -8.12
C PHE A 97 4.82 17.22 -6.66
N SER A 98 5.06 15.94 -6.38
CA SER A 98 5.39 15.49 -5.02
C SER A 98 6.65 16.21 -4.52
N PHE A 99 7.69 16.32 -5.35
CA PHE A 99 8.89 17.08 -5.02
C PHE A 99 8.61 18.57 -4.83
N LEU A 100 7.92 19.22 -5.76
CA LEU A 100 7.63 20.66 -5.69
C LEU A 100 6.80 21.03 -4.45
N LEU A 101 5.89 20.16 -4.02
CA LEU A 101 5.00 20.40 -2.89
C LEU A 101 5.64 20.07 -1.53
N ASP A 102 6.63 19.17 -1.48
CA ASP A 102 7.29 18.74 -0.24
C ASP A 102 8.66 19.36 0.01
N SER A 103 9.44 19.59 -1.04
CA SER A 103 10.81 20.03 -0.94
C SER A 103 10.93 21.39 -0.27
N ARG A 104 11.78 21.49 0.76
CA ARG A 104 12.13 22.76 1.39
C ARG A 104 12.80 23.72 0.40
N LEU A 105 13.62 23.19 -0.50
CA LEU A 105 14.27 23.96 -1.56
C LEU A 105 13.24 24.54 -2.53
N ALA A 106 12.24 23.76 -2.94
CA ALA A 106 11.19 24.27 -3.83
C ALA A 106 10.40 25.40 -3.16
N LYS A 107 10.08 25.23 -1.86
CA LYS A 107 9.40 26.27 -1.08
C LYS A 107 10.24 27.53 -0.94
N SER A 108 11.54 27.42 -0.69
CA SER A 108 12.41 28.59 -0.53
C SER A 108 12.51 29.40 -1.82
N ILE A 109 12.65 28.74 -2.98
CA ILE A 109 12.67 29.41 -4.28
C ILE A 109 11.39 30.22 -4.52
N VAL A 110 10.23 29.68 -4.12
CA VAL A 110 8.93 30.37 -4.26
C VAL A 110 8.85 31.59 -3.34
N THR A 111 9.24 31.44 -2.06
CA THR A 111 9.20 32.53 -1.09
C THR A 111 10.19 33.66 -1.41
N ASP A 112 11.37 33.33 -1.94
CA ASP A 112 12.38 34.32 -2.35
C ASP A 112 11.85 35.22 -3.48
N LEU A 113 10.92 34.69 -4.28
CA LEU A 113 10.23 35.41 -5.34
C LEU A 113 8.97 36.15 -4.84
N ILE A 114 8.74 36.28 -3.53
CA ILE A 114 7.53 36.90 -2.94
C ILE A 114 6.23 36.17 -3.35
N ASN A 115 6.34 35.03 -4.01
CA ASN A 115 5.21 34.15 -4.27
C ASN A 115 4.93 33.34 -3.01
N ALA A 116 3.64 33.18 -2.71
CA ALA A 116 3.23 32.42 -1.53
C ALA A 116 3.13 30.93 -1.86
N PRO A 117 3.91 30.04 -1.21
CA PRO A 117 3.65 28.62 -1.30
C PRO A 117 2.28 28.33 -0.68
N LEU A 118 1.65 27.24 -1.12
CA LEU A 118 0.35 26.82 -0.59
C LEU A 118 0.40 26.72 0.94
N SER A 119 -0.61 27.27 1.60
CA SER A 119 -0.73 27.16 3.05
C SER A 119 -0.89 25.70 3.48
N GLY A 120 -0.64 25.41 4.76
CA GLY A 120 -0.67 24.04 5.27
C GLY A 120 -2.02 23.33 5.04
N MET A 121 -3.13 24.06 5.11
CA MET A 121 -4.47 23.52 4.87
C MET A 121 -4.69 23.18 3.39
N VAL A 122 -4.34 24.11 2.51
CA VAL A 122 -4.52 23.95 1.05
C VAL A 122 -3.60 22.86 0.51
N LEU A 123 -2.35 22.83 0.97
CA LEU A 123 -1.37 21.82 0.59
C LEU A 123 -1.87 20.40 0.86
N LYS A 124 -2.49 20.17 2.03
CA LYS A 124 -3.09 18.87 2.38
C LYS A 124 -4.21 18.49 1.41
N GLN A 125 -5.09 19.42 1.08
CA GLN A 125 -6.18 19.19 0.13
C GLN A 125 -5.66 18.90 -1.28
N VAL A 126 -4.66 19.65 -1.75
CA VAL A 126 -4.04 19.42 -3.07
C VAL A 126 -3.39 18.03 -3.14
N LYS A 127 -2.63 17.61 -2.13
CA LYS A 127 -2.06 16.25 -2.10
C LYS A 127 -3.15 15.17 -2.11
N LYS A 128 -4.23 15.40 -1.37
CA LYS A 128 -5.36 14.48 -1.28
C LYS A 128 -6.09 14.35 -2.61
N HIS A 129 -6.46 15.45 -3.25
CA HIS A 129 -7.33 15.43 -4.42
C HIS A 129 -6.60 15.45 -5.76
N ALA A 130 -5.42 16.08 -5.85
CA ALA A 130 -4.67 16.14 -7.11
C ALA A 130 -3.72 14.96 -7.28
N LEU A 131 -2.99 14.54 -6.23
CA LEU A 131 -1.95 13.51 -6.34
C LEU A 131 -2.45 12.10 -6.03
N SER A 132 -3.06 11.91 -4.86
CA SER A 132 -3.45 10.56 -4.41
C SER A 132 -4.65 9.97 -5.16
N GLU A 133 -5.43 10.80 -5.87
CA GLU A 133 -6.54 10.36 -6.72
C GLU A 133 -6.12 10.05 -8.17
N MET A 134 -4.83 10.25 -8.53
CA MET A 134 -4.33 9.94 -9.88
C MET A 134 -4.35 8.43 -10.15
N ARG A 135 -4.93 8.04 -11.28
CA ARG A 135 -4.95 6.64 -11.73
C ARG A 135 -4.43 6.48 -13.14
N CYS A 136 -3.72 5.39 -13.39
CA CYS A 136 -3.33 4.96 -14.72
C CYS A 136 -3.68 3.49 -14.91
N GLN A 137 -4.40 3.17 -15.99
CA GLN A 137 -4.84 1.81 -16.31
C GLN A 137 -5.59 1.11 -15.15
N GLY A 138 -6.28 1.88 -14.31
CA GLY A 138 -7.01 1.41 -13.13
C GLY A 138 -6.19 1.43 -11.82
N GLU A 139 -4.87 1.40 -11.91
CA GLU A 139 -3.95 1.41 -10.77
C GLU A 139 -3.68 2.83 -10.26
N ALA A 140 -3.35 2.96 -8.97
CA ALA A 140 -2.98 4.24 -8.37
C ALA A 140 -1.56 4.64 -8.80
N VAL A 141 -1.39 5.86 -9.31
CA VAL A 141 -0.07 6.33 -9.77
C VAL A 141 0.95 6.40 -8.63
N SER A 142 0.51 6.71 -7.40
CA SER A 142 1.36 6.71 -6.22
C SER A 142 1.99 5.35 -5.93
N GLU A 143 1.25 4.26 -6.16
CA GLU A 143 1.73 2.90 -5.96
C GLU A 143 2.74 2.51 -7.04
N LEU A 144 2.42 2.79 -8.31
CA LEU A 144 3.34 2.61 -9.43
C LEU A 144 4.67 3.34 -9.21
N VAL A 145 4.61 4.58 -8.72
CA VAL A 145 5.80 5.39 -8.38
C VAL A 145 6.57 4.77 -7.23
N ALA A 146 5.90 4.34 -6.15
CA ALA A 146 6.55 3.72 -5.01
C ALA A 146 7.30 2.44 -5.39
N VAL A 147 6.67 1.58 -6.20
CA VAL A 147 7.30 0.38 -6.75
C VAL A 147 8.53 0.76 -7.57
N ARG A 148 8.41 1.67 -8.55
CA ARG A 148 9.55 2.06 -9.39
C ARG A 148 10.69 2.69 -8.58
N THR A 149 10.38 3.56 -7.63
CA THR A 149 11.39 4.18 -6.75
C THR A 149 12.08 3.14 -5.87
N SER A 150 11.38 2.10 -5.42
CA SER A 150 12.02 1.00 -4.67
C SER A 150 12.98 0.17 -5.52
N ILE A 151 12.69 0.00 -6.82
CA ILE A 151 13.61 -0.62 -7.79
C ILE A 151 14.84 0.27 -8.00
N GLU A 152 14.64 1.56 -8.28
CA GLU A 152 15.71 2.53 -8.56
C GLU A 152 16.67 2.70 -7.38
N ASN A 153 16.12 2.79 -6.16
CA ASN A 153 16.92 2.93 -4.94
C ASN A 153 17.64 1.62 -4.54
N GLY A 154 17.46 0.53 -5.28
CA GLY A 154 17.98 -0.78 -4.88
C GLY A 154 17.42 -1.27 -3.55
N SER A 155 16.27 -0.71 -3.13
CA SER A 155 15.57 -1.03 -1.88
C SER A 155 14.58 -2.18 -2.05
N TYR A 156 14.71 -2.96 -3.12
CA TYR A 156 14.45 -4.40 -3.01
C TYR A 156 15.66 -4.94 -2.28
N ASP A 157 15.47 -5.44 -1.06
CA ASP A 157 16.51 -6.15 -0.33
C ASP A 157 17.13 -7.22 -1.23
N ALA A 158 18.20 -6.86 -1.96
CA ALA A 158 18.73 -7.67 -3.04
C ALA A 158 19.27 -9.01 -2.50
N TRP A 159 19.54 -9.06 -1.20
CA TRP A 159 19.89 -10.24 -0.44
C TRP A 159 18.70 -11.16 -0.11
N LYS A 160 17.47 -10.65 -0.02
CA LYS A 160 16.27 -11.46 0.28
C LYS A 160 15.89 -12.39 -0.85
N VAL A 161 15.99 -11.95 -2.11
CA VAL A 161 15.65 -12.78 -3.28
C VAL A 161 16.48 -14.08 -3.33
N PRO A 162 17.82 -14.05 -3.28
CA PRO A 162 18.62 -15.28 -3.26
C PRO A 162 18.41 -16.09 -1.98
N VAL A 163 18.21 -15.46 -0.82
CA VAL A 163 17.96 -16.18 0.45
C VAL A 163 16.62 -16.92 0.43
N ILE A 164 15.56 -16.31 -0.09
CA ILE A 164 14.25 -16.96 -0.24
C ILE A 164 14.38 -18.17 -1.19
N VAL A 165 15.02 -17.99 -2.34
CA VAL A 165 15.25 -19.07 -3.31
C VAL A 165 16.06 -20.22 -2.69
N LEU A 166 17.15 -19.92 -1.99
CA LEU A 166 17.96 -20.93 -1.30
C LEU A 166 17.14 -21.66 -0.22
N SER A 167 16.39 -20.93 0.60
CA SER A 167 15.57 -21.53 1.67
C SER A 167 14.49 -22.48 1.11
N ALA A 168 13.85 -22.12 -0.01
CA ALA A 168 12.87 -22.97 -0.67
C ALA A 168 13.52 -24.25 -1.23
N LEU A 169 14.69 -24.15 -1.86
CA LEU A 169 15.45 -25.31 -2.35
C LEU A 169 15.88 -26.23 -1.21
N PHE A 170 16.40 -25.68 -0.12
CA PHE A 170 16.75 -26.47 1.07
C PHE A 170 15.52 -27.16 1.68
N GLY A 171 14.39 -26.46 1.76
CA GLY A 171 13.13 -27.04 2.23
C GLY A 171 12.68 -28.23 1.38
N VAL A 172 12.73 -28.10 0.06
CA VAL A 172 12.38 -29.19 -0.87
C VAL A 172 13.35 -30.37 -0.71
N ALA A 173 14.66 -30.13 -0.60
CA ALA A 173 15.65 -31.19 -0.40
C ALA A 173 15.42 -31.97 0.91
N LEU A 174 15.06 -31.27 1.99
CA LEU A 174 14.74 -31.88 3.28
C LEU A 174 13.47 -32.74 3.21
N ILE A 175 12.45 -32.29 2.48
CA ILE A 175 11.24 -33.07 2.22
C ILE A 175 11.57 -34.33 1.41
N VAL A 176 12.39 -34.23 0.37
CA VAL A 176 12.81 -35.40 -0.42
C VAL A 176 13.62 -36.39 0.43
N LEU A 177 14.53 -35.89 1.28
CA LEU A 177 15.35 -36.73 2.17
C LEU A 177 14.48 -37.47 3.19
N THR A 178 13.50 -36.81 3.80
CA THR A 178 12.60 -37.43 4.78
C THR A 178 11.72 -38.50 4.14
N VAL A 179 11.18 -38.25 2.94
CA VAL A 179 10.43 -39.25 2.16
C VAL A 179 11.32 -40.45 1.82
N PHE A 180 12.57 -40.23 1.43
CA PHE A 180 13.52 -41.31 1.14
C PHE A 180 13.83 -42.16 2.38
N LEU A 181 14.08 -41.54 3.53
CA LEU A 181 14.33 -42.26 4.78
C LEU A 181 13.11 -43.06 5.23
N LEU A 182 11.89 -42.50 5.10
CA LEU A 182 10.65 -43.22 5.35
C LEU A 182 10.48 -44.40 4.39
N TYR A 183 10.82 -44.24 3.11
CA TYR A 183 10.79 -45.32 2.12
C TYR A 183 11.77 -46.46 2.48
N VAL A 184 12.99 -46.13 2.90
CA VAL A 184 13.99 -47.12 3.32
C VAL A 184 13.52 -47.87 4.57
N LYS A 185 13.04 -47.16 5.60
CA LYS A 185 12.45 -47.77 6.80
C LYS A 185 11.27 -48.68 6.47
N TYR A 186 10.38 -48.22 5.59
CA TYR A 186 9.24 -49.00 5.12
C TYR A 186 9.67 -50.29 4.42
N LYS A 187 10.67 -50.21 3.53
CA LYS A 187 11.22 -51.36 2.80
C LYS A 187 11.93 -52.35 3.72
N GLN A 188 12.72 -51.87 4.69
CA GLN A 188 13.37 -52.72 5.69
C GLN A 188 12.35 -53.42 6.59
N ASN A 189 11.36 -52.71 7.12
CA ASN A 189 10.32 -53.31 7.97
C ASN A 189 9.48 -54.36 7.23
N ARG A 190 9.15 -54.08 5.96
CA ARG A 190 8.48 -55.05 5.09
C ARG A 190 9.34 -56.30 4.83
N SER A 191 10.66 -56.15 4.76
CA SER A 191 11.59 -57.28 4.60
C SER A 191 11.73 -58.10 5.88
N ALA A 192 11.71 -57.45 7.05
CA ALA A 192 11.74 -58.12 8.36
C ALA A 192 10.50 -59.00 8.59
N LEU A 193 9.31 -58.53 8.21
CA LEU A 193 8.07 -59.31 8.30
C LEU A 193 8.03 -60.52 7.36
N ARG A 194 8.73 -60.46 6.22
CA ARG A 194 8.73 -61.57 5.24
C ARG A 194 9.66 -62.73 5.64
N ASN A 195 10.63 -62.47 6.51
CA ASN A 195 11.61 -63.45 6.99
C ASN A 195 11.34 -63.92 8.43
N ALA A 196 10.35 -63.35 9.11
CA ALA A 196 9.89 -63.81 10.42
C ALA A 196 8.94 -65.01 10.23
N PHE A 197 9.48 -66.23 10.32
CA PHE A 197 8.66 -67.43 10.47
C PHE A 197 8.00 -67.41 11.85
N VAL A 198 6.68 -67.25 11.88
CA VAL A 198 5.88 -67.39 13.10
C VAL A 198 5.80 -68.88 13.45
N ILE A 199 6.62 -69.35 14.38
CA ILE A 199 6.49 -70.69 14.96
C ILE A 199 5.28 -70.65 15.89
N ARG A 200 4.17 -71.31 15.52
CA ARG A 200 3.08 -71.57 16.46
C ARG A 200 3.54 -72.67 17.42
N LEU A 201 3.66 -72.36 18.70
CA LEU A 201 3.81 -73.38 19.74
C LEU A 201 2.45 -74.04 19.95
N ASN A 202 2.32 -75.30 19.55
CA ASN A 202 1.21 -76.14 20.01
C ASN A 202 1.50 -76.51 21.47
N VAL A 203 0.56 -76.15 22.35
CA VAL A 203 0.58 -76.59 23.76
C VAL A 203 0.48 -78.12 23.78
N VAL A 204 1.49 -78.77 24.34
CA VAL A 204 1.48 -80.21 24.59
C VAL A 204 0.62 -80.45 25.84
N GLU A 205 -0.61 -80.92 25.63
CA GLU A 205 -1.41 -81.47 26.72
C GLU A 205 -0.83 -82.83 27.14
N THR A 206 -0.59 -82.96 28.43
CA THR A 206 -0.03 -84.12 29.10
C THR A 206 -1.05 -85.25 29.15
N ALA A 207 -0.60 -86.46 28.80
CA ALA A 207 -1.42 -87.66 28.79
C ALA A 207 -1.86 -88.10 30.21
N LYS A 208 -3.12 -88.52 30.37
CA LYS A 208 -3.49 -89.81 31.01
C LYS A 208 -4.99 -90.15 30.97
N SER A 209 -5.24 -91.36 30.47
CA SER A 209 -6.06 -92.43 31.07
C SER A 209 -7.60 -92.43 31.00
N VAL A 210 -8.10 -93.36 30.17
CA VAL A 210 -9.16 -94.37 30.42
C VAL A 210 -10.56 -93.91 30.87
N GLY A 211 -11.59 -94.21 30.05
CA GLY A 211 -12.99 -94.25 30.51
C GLY A 211 -14.06 -94.26 29.41
N SER A 212 -14.46 -95.46 28.98
CA SER A 212 -15.75 -95.93 28.41
C SER A 212 -16.75 -95.00 27.67
N LEU A 213 -17.05 -95.42 26.43
CA LEU A 213 -18.36 -95.79 25.83
C LEU A 213 -19.53 -94.78 25.64
N TYR A 214 -19.98 -94.76 24.35
CA TYR A 214 -21.34 -94.53 23.80
C TYR A 214 -21.97 -93.14 24.05
N THR A 215 -22.78 -92.48 23.22
CA THR A 215 -23.52 -92.74 21.96
C THR A 215 -24.11 -91.36 21.55
N VAL A 216 -24.06 -90.97 20.27
CA VAL A 216 -25.24 -90.72 19.37
C VAL A 216 -25.78 -89.27 19.27
N ALA A 217 -25.89 -88.85 18.01
CA ALA A 217 -26.89 -87.98 17.37
C ALA A 217 -27.02 -86.47 17.71
N SER A 218 -26.70 -85.69 16.66
CA SER A 218 -27.67 -85.00 15.78
C SER A 218 -28.32 -83.67 16.21
N ALA A 219 -28.54 -82.89 15.14
CA ALA A 219 -29.50 -81.81 14.95
C ALA A 219 -29.09 -80.38 15.33
N ASN A 220 -28.55 -79.70 14.31
CA ASN A 220 -29.04 -78.46 13.67
C ASN A 220 -30.07 -77.55 14.37
N THR A 221 -30.12 -76.32 13.80
CA THR A 221 -31.18 -75.30 13.79
C THR A 221 -31.08 -74.32 14.97
N SER A 222 -31.15 -72.99 14.86
CA SER A 222 -31.29 -72.04 13.76
C SER A 222 -31.34 -70.61 14.33
N LYS A 223 -30.83 -69.65 13.53
CA LYS A 223 -31.29 -68.25 13.35
C LYS A 223 -31.29 -67.23 14.50
N ASN A 224 -30.76 -66.05 14.10
CA ASN A 224 -31.31 -64.69 14.27
C ASN A 224 -31.31 -64.10 15.69
N ASN A 225 -31.15 -62.80 15.92
CA ASN A 225 -31.12 -61.62 15.06
C ASN A 225 -30.61 -60.42 15.88
N ASN A 226 -30.03 -59.41 15.20
CA ASN A 226 -30.12 -57.95 15.45
C ASN A 226 -29.65 -57.40 16.82
N SER A 227 -29.06 -56.20 16.96
CA SER A 227 -29.18 -54.91 16.26
C SER A 227 -27.98 -54.03 16.69
N LYS A 228 -27.32 -53.31 15.77
CA LYS A 228 -27.47 -51.85 15.51
C LYS A 228 -27.38 -50.97 16.78
N THR A 229 -26.40 -50.05 16.84
CA THR A 229 -26.60 -48.61 16.53
C THR A 229 -25.30 -47.82 16.58
N GLN A 230 -25.33 -46.72 15.84
CA GLN A 230 -24.28 -45.78 15.49
C GLN A 230 -24.53 -44.46 16.23
N ASN A 231 -23.45 -43.76 16.60
CA ASN A 231 -23.30 -42.29 16.66
C ASN A 231 -24.14 -41.49 17.69
N PRO A 232 -23.87 -40.18 17.88
CA PRO A 232 -22.94 -39.26 17.18
C PRO A 232 -21.55 -39.08 17.79
#